data_AF-A0A920NK48-F1
#
_entry.id   AF-A0A920NK48-F1
#
_cell.length_a   1.000
_cell.length_b   1.000
_cell.length_c   1.000
_cell.angle_alpha   90.00
_cell.angle_beta   90.00
_cell.angle_gamma   90.00
#
_symmetry.space_group_name_H-M   'P 1'
#
loop_
_entity.id
_entity.type
_entity.pdbx_description
1 polymer ?
#
loop_
_entity_poly.entity_id
_entity_poly.type
_entity_poly.pdbx_seq_one_letter_code
_entity_poly.pdbx_strand_id
1 'polypeptide(L)'
;MNSNIKSEVDRWLEQAEYDIESARIVTEHGLYSWACFMCQQSSEKAVNAFLIFEKCRGSWGHSLADLCEDAKDFDPSFEMIKSVAILLDKYYFSTRYPSYLPGGTSINAYSKDESLKAIEISQEVLSFVRGRI
;
A
#
# COMPACT_ATOMS: atom_id res chain seq x y z
N MET A 1 -17.09 4.43 18.48
CA MET A 1 -15.68 4.81 18.26
C MET A 1 -15.46 6.24 18.75
N ASN A 2 -14.31 6.60 19.32
CA ASN A 2 -14.02 7.99 19.69
C ASN A 2 -14.00 8.85 18.40
N SER A 3 -14.66 10.00 18.38
CA SER A 3 -14.86 10.80 17.15
C SER A 3 -13.54 11.19 16.47
N ASN A 4 -12.48 11.38 17.26
CA ASN A 4 -11.14 11.70 16.74
C ASN A 4 -10.51 10.52 15.97
N ILE A 5 -10.68 9.28 16.46
CA ILE A 5 -10.10 8.09 15.82
C ILE A 5 -10.82 7.81 14.50
N LYS A 6 -12.15 7.93 14.47
CA LYS A 6 -12.91 7.77 13.24
C LYS A 6 -12.45 8.77 12.17
N SER A 7 -12.29 10.05 12.56
CA SER A 7 -11.75 11.10 11.68
C SER A 7 -10.35 10.77 11.17
N GLU A 8 -9.49 10.19 12.00
CA GLU A 8 -8.14 9.81 11.59
C GLU A 8 -8.15 8.64 10.61
N VAL A 9 -8.90 7.56 10.89
CA VAL A 9 -9.08 6.43 9.97
C VAL A 9 -9.58 6.89 8.60
N ASP A 10 -10.61 7.75 8.58
CA ASP A 10 -11.18 8.27 7.34
C ASP A 10 -10.13 9.04 6.51
N ARG A 11 -9.28 9.86 7.15
CA ARG A 11 -8.18 10.59 6.48
C ARG A 11 -7.14 9.65 5.86
N TRP A 12 -6.81 8.56 6.53
CA TRP A 12 -5.85 7.58 6.01
C TRP A 12 -6.43 6.80 4.82
N LEU A 13 -7.71 6.42 4.90
CA LEU A 13 -8.41 5.75 3.80
C LEU A 13 -8.60 6.67 2.58
N GLU A 14 -8.97 7.94 2.80
CA GLU A 14 -9.08 8.94 1.73
C GLU A 14 -7.75 9.09 0.97
N GLN A 15 -6.63 9.14 1.70
CA GLN A 15 -5.32 9.22 1.06
C GLN A 15 -4.96 7.93 0.29
N ALA A 16 -5.30 6.75 0.82
CA ALA A 16 -5.07 5.48 0.13
C ALA A 16 -5.87 5.39 -1.18
N GLU A 17 -7.12 5.87 -1.18
CA GLU A 17 -7.95 5.98 -2.39
C GLU A 17 -7.32 6.88 -3.44
N TYR A 18 -6.90 8.07 -3.01
CA TYR A 18 -6.30 9.05 -3.89
C TYR A 18 -5.00 8.53 -4.52
N ASP A 19 -4.21 7.77 -3.77
CA ASP A 19 -2.97 7.16 -4.25
C ASP A 19 -3.26 6.11 -5.36
N ILE A 20 -4.27 5.24 -5.20
CA ILE A 20 -4.64 4.28 -6.27
C ILE A 20 -5.14 5.01 -7.50
N GLU A 21 -5.97 6.03 -7.33
CA GLU A 21 -6.49 6.80 -8.47
C GLU A 21 -5.35 7.51 -9.22
N SER A 22 -4.42 8.10 -8.46
CA SER A 22 -3.21 8.69 -9.02
C SER A 22 -2.38 7.63 -9.76
N ALA A 23 -2.24 6.42 -9.22
CA ALA A 23 -1.52 5.32 -9.87
C ALA A 23 -2.14 4.93 -11.22
N ARG A 24 -3.48 4.96 -11.34
CA ARG A 24 -4.18 4.73 -12.62
C ARG A 24 -3.83 5.81 -13.63
N ILE A 25 -3.98 7.08 -13.24
CA ILE A 25 -3.68 8.23 -14.11
C ILE A 25 -2.22 8.17 -14.60
N VAL A 26 -1.27 8.00 -13.69
CA VAL A 26 0.15 8.02 -14.08
C VAL A 26 0.56 6.79 -14.89
N THR A 27 -0.15 5.65 -14.75
CA THR A 27 0.01 4.48 -15.63
C THR A 27 -0.40 4.79 -17.06
N GLU A 28 -1.50 5.52 -17.28
CA GLU A 28 -1.94 5.94 -18.61
C GLU A 28 -0.91 6.85 -19.30
N HIS A 29 -0.15 7.60 -18.51
CA HIS A 29 0.92 8.48 -18.98
C HIS A 29 2.31 7.82 -19.05
N GLY A 30 2.41 6.51 -18.82
CA GLY A 30 3.67 5.77 -18.94
C GLY A 30 4.64 5.91 -17.76
N LEU A 31 4.19 6.47 -16.63
CA LEU A 31 5.01 6.66 -15.43
C LEU A 31 4.88 5.44 -14.49
N TYR A 32 5.27 4.27 -15.00
CA TYR A 32 5.01 2.99 -14.35
C TYR A 32 5.70 2.82 -13.00
N SER A 33 6.93 3.30 -12.85
CA SER A 33 7.64 3.25 -11.56
C SER A 33 6.89 4.03 -10.47
N TRP A 34 6.31 5.17 -10.83
CA TRP A 34 5.56 6.02 -9.92
C TRP A 34 4.21 5.40 -9.56
N ALA A 35 3.53 4.78 -10.52
CA ALA A 35 2.32 4.00 -10.25
C ALA A 35 2.58 2.87 -9.25
N CYS A 36 3.65 2.08 -9.44
CA CYS A 36 4.05 1.02 -8.51
C CYS A 36 4.34 1.56 -7.09
N PHE A 37 5.02 2.71 -7.00
CA PHE A 37 5.28 3.37 -5.72
C PHE A 37 3.97 3.82 -5.02
N MET A 38 3.06 4.46 -5.76
CA MET A 38 1.75 4.88 -5.25
C MET A 38 0.92 3.68 -4.76
N CYS A 39 0.97 2.55 -5.45
CA CYS A 39 0.29 1.33 -5.01
C CYS A 39 0.84 0.78 -3.69
N GLN A 40 2.16 0.81 -3.49
CA GLN A 40 2.74 0.45 -2.20
C GLN A 40 2.28 1.42 -1.09
N GLN A 41 2.33 2.73 -1.36
CA GLN A 41 1.90 3.76 -0.40
C GLN A 41 0.42 3.68 -0.04
N SER A 42 -0.45 3.45 -1.02
CA SER A 42 -1.88 3.22 -0.79
C SER A 42 -2.10 2.04 0.15
N SER A 43 -1.51 0.89 -0.16
CA SER A 43 -1.67 -0.32 0.64
C SER A 43 -1.15 -0.12 2.06
N GLU A 44 -0.01 0.56 2.21
CA GLU A 44 0.59 0.89 3.53
C GLU A 44 -0.38 1.75 4.34
N LYS A 45 -0.97 2.78 3.72
CA LYS A 45 -1.92 3.68 4.38
C LYS A 45 -3.22 2.97 4.74
N ALA A 46 -3.71 2.07 3.87
CA ALA A 46 -4.88 1.26 4.16
C ALA A 46 -4.65 0.38 5.40
N VAL A 47 -3.56 -0.42 5.44
CA VAL A 47 -3.29 -1.29 6.58
C VAL A 47 -3.07 -0.47 7.87
N ASN A 48 -2.40 0.68 7.80
CA ASN A 48 -2.29 1.59 8.94
C ASN A 48 -3.65 2.13 9.41
N ALA A 49 -4.59 2.42 8.50
CA ALA A 49 -5.94 2.83 8.88
C ALA A 49 -6.63 1.77 9.73
N PHE A 50 -6.46 0.48 9.39
CA PHE A 50 -6.97 -0.63 10.22
C PHE A 50 -6.29 -0.69 11.60
N LEU A 51 -4.97 -0.55 11.66
CA LEU A 51 -4.24 -0.56 12.93
C LEU A 51 -4.63 0.62 13.85
N ILE A 52 -4.88 1.80 13.27
CA ILE A 52 -5.42 2.96 13.98
C ILE A 52 -6.84 2.68 14.47
N PHE A 53 -7.67 2.03 13.64
CA PHE A 53 -9.02 1.62 14.01
C PHE A 53 -9.02 0.71 15.26
N GLU A 54 -8.11 -0.25 15.30
CA GLU A 54 -7.87 -1.16 16.43
C GLU A 54 -7.11 -0.52 17.61
N LYS A 55 -6.76 0.77 17.50
CA LYS A 55 -6.01 1.54 18.52
C LYS A 55 -4.62 0.97 18.81
N CYS A 56 -4.03 0.27 17.85
CA CYS A 56 -2.66 -0.21 17.95
C CYS A 56 -1.71 1.00 17.99
N ARG A 57 -1.00 1.17 19.11
CA ARG A 57 0.00 2.23 19.29
C ARG A 57 1.39 1.65 19.02
N GLY A 58 1.73 1.43 17.76
CA GLY A 58 3.04 0.85 17.47
C GLY A 58 3.34 0.37 16.05
N SER A 59 2.51 0.67 15.06
CA SER A 59 2.89 0.34 13.69
C SER A 59 3.98 1.30 13.21
N TRP A 60 5.20 0.80 13.10
CA TRP A 60 6.36 1.59 12.66
C TRP A 60 6.97 0.92 11.42
N GLY A 61 7.10 1.70 10.35
CA GLY A 61 7.76 1.26 9.12
C GLY A 61 6.81 1.22 7.91
N HIS A 62 7.36 0.74 6.80
CA HIS A 62 6.71 0.77 5.47
C HIS A 62 6.51 -0.63 4.88
N SER A 63 6.85 -1.67 5.64
CA SER A 63 6.76 -3.07 5.24
C SER A 63 5.33 -3.55 5.41
N LEU A 64 4.64 -3.83 4.31
CA LEU A 64 3.31 -4.43 4.32
C LEU A 64 3.32 -5.80 4.97
N ALA A 65 4.42 -6.56 4.83
CA ALA A 65 4.57 -7.83 5.52
C ALA A 65 4.51 -7.69 7.04
N ASP A 66 5.18 -6.67 7.59
CA ASP A 66 5.24 -6.42 9.04
C ASP A 66 3.92 -5.78 9.52
N LEU A 67 3.40 -4.80 8.79
CA LEU A 67 2.11 -4.17 9.10
C LEU A 67 0.95 -5.19 9.10
N CYS A 68 0.94 -6.13 8.15
CA CYS A 68 -0.05 -7.21 8.17
C CYS A 68 0.21 -8.22 9.29
N GLU A 69 1.46 -8.41 9.73
CA GLU A 69 1.76 -9.24 10.90
C GLU A 69 1.18 -8.61 12.17
N ASP A 70 1.40 -7.31 12.37
CA ASP A 70 0.81 -6.56 13.49
C ASP A 70 -0.73 -6.58 13.43
N ALA A 71 -1.32 -6.51 12.24
CA ALA A 71 -2.78 -6.53 12.07
C ALA A 71 -3.40 -7.91 12.39
N LYS A 72 -2.64 -9.01 12.24
CA LYS A 72 -3.11 -10.37 12.55
C LYS A 72 -3.45 -10.56 14.02
N ASP A 73 -2.84 -9.78 14.92
CA ASP A 73 -3.16 -9.81 16.35
C ASP A 73 -4.61 -9.39 16.64
N PHE A 74 -5.23 -8.64 15.71
CA PHE A 74 -6.62 -8.17 15.81
C PHE A 74 -7.56 -8.93 14.85
N ASP A 75 -7.10 -9.23 13.63
CA ASP A 75 -7.85 -10.03 12.66
C ASP A 75 -6.92 -11.03 11.93
N PRO A 76 -6.99 -12.34 12.26
CA PRO A 76 -6.14 -13.37 11.65
C PRO A 76 -6.27 -13.49 10.12
N SER A 77 -7.35 -12.98 9.51
CA SER A 77 -7.51 -12.99 8.06
C SER A 77 -6.48 -12.12 7.33
N PHE A 78 -5.76 -11.24 8.05
CA PHE A 78 -4.62 -10.51 7.49
C PHE A 78 -3.48 -11.43 7.02
N GLU A 79 -3.41 -12.69 7.47
CA GLU A 79 -2.49 -13.68 6.89
C GLU A 79 -2.76 -13.91 5.40
N MET A 80 -4.03 -13.90 4.99
CA MET A 80 -4.41 -14.06 3.58
C MET A 80 -3.97 -12.84 2.77
N ILE A 81 -4.29 -11.62 3.23
CA ILE A 81 -3.93 -10.41 2.48
C ILE A 81 -2.41 -10.17 2.46
N LYS A 82 -1.69 -10.56 3.52
CA LYS A 82 -0.24 -10.47 3.59
C LYS A 82 0.44 -11.17 2.41
N SER A 83 -0.07 -12.33 2.01
CA SER A 83 0.49 -13.14 0.92
C SER A 83 0.53 -12.40 -0.43
N VAL A 84 -0.37 -11.43 -0.65
CA VAL A 84 -0.39 -10.59 -1.85
C VAL A 84 0.22 -9.20 -1.60
N ALA A 85 -0.02 -8.59 -0.43
CA ALA A 85 0.44 -7.25 -0.10
C ALA A 85 1.97 -7.15 -0.08
N ILE A 86 2.67 -8.19 0.41
CA ILE A 86 4.14 -8.25 0.46
C ILE A 86 4.81 -8.05 -0.92
N LEU A 87 4.11 -8.38 -2.01
CA LEU A 87 4.63 -8.21 -3.36
C LEU A 87 4.84 -6.73 -3.73
N LEU A 88 4.19 -5.81 -3.02
CA LEU A 88 4.34 -4.36 -3.21
C LEU A 88 5.55 -3.79 -2.45
N ASP A 89 6.08 -4.48 -1.42
CA ASP A 89 7.18 -3.96 -0.59
C ASP A 89 8.44 -3.66 -1.39
N LYS A 90 8.69 -4.45 -2.45
CA LYS A 90 9.81 -4.21 -3.36
C LYS A 90 9.75 -2.79 -3.96
N TYR A 91 8.56 -2.24 -4.18
CA TYR A 91 8.37 -0.94 -4.81
C TYR A 91 8.68 0.24 -3.90
N TYR A 92 8.84 0.06 -2.59
CA TYR A 92 9.07 1.17 -1.66
C TYR A 92 10.35 1.96 -1.99
N PHE A 93 11.46 1.26 -2.23
CA PHE A 93 12.75 1.89 -2.57
C PHE A 93 13.09 1.81 -4.06
N SER A 94 12.91 0.64 -4.69
CA SER A 94 13.45 0.38 -6.02
C SER A 94 12.87 1.26 -7.14
N THR A 95 11.64 1.78 -6.95
CA THR A 95 10.97 2.72 -7.86
C THR A 95 11.53 4.14 -7.84
N ARG A 96 12.36 4.49 -6.84
CA ARG A 96 12.87 5.86 -6.62
C ARG A 96 14.39 5.94 -6.53
N TYR A 97 15.05 4.89 -6.04
CA TYR A 97 16.48 4.88 -5.79
C TYR A 97 17.20 3.88 -6.71
N PRO A 98 17.96 4.36 -7.72
CA PRO A 98 18.71 3.48 -8.63
C PRO A 98 19.70 2.55 -7.93
N SER A 99 20.17 2.90 -6.72
CA SER A 99 21.06 2.06 -5.91
C SER A 99 20.44 0.73 -5.48
N TYR A 100 19.12 0.56 -5.60
CA TYR A 100 18.41 -0.68 -5.31
C TYR A 100 18.17 -1.53 -6.56
N LEU A 101 18.76 -1.16 -7.70
CA LEU A 101 18.69 -1.90 -8.95
C LEU A 101 20.07 -2.46 -9.32
N PRO A 102 20.14 -3.60 -10.01
CA PRO A 102 21.39 -4.11 -10.58
C PRO A 102 22.03 -3.16 -11.61
N GLY A 103 21.23 -2.28 -12.22
CA GLY A 103 21.68 -1.26 -13.16
C GLY A 103 20.53 -0.43 -13.73
N GLY A 104 20.85 0.62 -14.46
CA GLY A 104 19.87 1.53 -15.07
C GLY A 104 19.29 2.55 -14.09
N THR A 105 18.09 3.05 -14.41
CA THR A 105 17.39 4.07 -13.62
C THR A 105 16.03 3.53 -13.17
N SER A 106 15.60 3.90 -11.97
CA SER A 106 14.31 3.47 -11.43
C SER A 106 13.11 3.86 -12.29
N ILE A 107 13.21 4.97 -13.03
CA ILE A 107 12.16 5.45 -13.93
C ILE A 107 11.87 4.52 -15.11
N ASN A 108 12.86 3.72 -15.54
CA ASN A 108 12.78 2.84 -16.71
C ASN A 108 12.76 1.35 -16.33
N ALA A 109 12.77 1.04 -15.04
CA ALA A 109 12.91 -0.34 -14.54
C ALA A 109 11.59 -1.11 -14.49
N TYR A 110 10.44 -0.45 -14.70
CA TYR A 110 9.11 -1.04 -14.56
C TYR A 110 8.29 -0.89 -15.83
N SER A 111 7.47 -1.89 -16.08
CA SER A 111 6.57 -1.97 -17.23
C SER A 111 5.13 -1.60 -16.89
N LYS A 112 4.32 -1.39 -17.94
CA LYS A 112 2.87 -1.22 -17.80
C LYS A 112 2.19 -2.39 -17.09
N ASP A 113 2.61 -3.62 -17.39
CA ASP A 113 2.00 -4.81 -16.79
C ASP A 113 2.29 -4.88 -15.28
N GLU A 114 3.49 -4.47 -14.87
CA GLU A 114 3.84 -4.38 -13.45
C GLU A 114 3.01 -3.31 -12.72
N SER A 115 2.80 -2.14 -13.35
CA SER A 115 1.97 -1.11 -12.73
C SER A 115 0.50 -1.53 -12.64
N LEU A 116 -0.04 -2.17 -13.68
CA LEU A 116 -1.40 -2.72 -13.65
C LEU A 116 -1.56 -3.80 -12.57
N LYS A 117 -0.57 -4.69 -12.42
CA LYS A 117 -0.58 -5.70 -11.35
C LYS A 117 -0.46 -5.07 -9.96
N ALA A 118 0.36 -4.03 -9.80
CA ALA A 118 0.47 -3.30 -8.55
C ALA A 118 -0.86 -2.63 -8.16
N ILE A 119 -1.55 -2.04 -9.15
CA ILE A 119 -2.88 -1.44 -8.99
C ILE A 119 -3.92 -2.47 -8.55
N GLU A 120 -3.94 -3.66 -9.18
CA GLU A 120 -4.84 -4.77 -8.80
C GLU A 120 -4.63 -5.19 -7.34
N ILE A 121 -3.37 -5.45 -6.95
CA ILE A 121 -3.04 -5.84 -5.58
C ILE A 121 -3.42 -4.73 -4.59
N SER A 122 -3.12 -3.47 -4.90
CA SER A 122 -3.45 -2.36 -4.01
C SER A 122 -4.96 -2.17 -3.83
N GLN A 123 -5.74 -2.39 -4.88
CA GLN A 123 -7.21 -2.38 -4.80
C GLN A 123 -7.73 -3.53 -3.93
N GLU A 124 -7.13 -4.71 -4.03
CA GLU A 124 -7.47 -5.85 -3.18
C GLU A 124 -7.21 -5.53 -1.70
N VAL A 125 -6.03 -4.99 -1.38
CA VAL A 125 -5.67 -4.57 -0.01
C VAL A 125 -6.64 -3.52 0.52
N LEU A 126 -6.92 -2.46 -0.26
CA LEU A 126 -7.82 -1.40 0.18
C LEU A 126 -9.26 -1.91 0.40
N SER A 127 -9.75 -2.75 -0.50
CA SER A 127 -11.08 -3.36 -0.38
C SER A 127 -11.17 -4.30 0.82
N PHE A 128 -10.12 -5.10 1.05
CA PHE A 128 -9.99 -5.98 2.20
C PHE A 128 -10.05 -5.17 3.50
N VAL A 129 -9.28 -4.08 3.62
CA VAL A 129 -9.27 -3.24 4.81
C VAL A 129 -10.62 -2.57 5.04
N ARG A 130 -11.26 -2.01 4.00
CA ARG A 130 -12.58 -1.37 4.15
C ARG A 130 -13.66 -2.32 4.67
N GLY A 131 -13.57 -3.60 4.36
CA GLY A 131 -14.51 -4.59 4.88
C GLY A 131 -14.40 -4.86 6.38
N ARG A 132 -13.42 -4.26 7.07
CA ARG A 132 -13.06 -4.51 8.48
C ARG A 132 -13.11 -3.27 9.37
N ILE A 133 -13.43 -2.11 8.80
CA ILE A 133 -13.51 -0.81 9.48
C ILE A 133 -14.98 -0.41 9.63
#